data_AF-A0A291DIK7-F1
#
_entry.id   AF-A0A291DIK7-F1
#
_cell.length_a   1.000
_cell.length_b   1.000
_cell.length_c   1.000
_cell.angle_alpha   90.00
_cell.angle_beta   90.00
_cell.angle_gamma   90.00
#
_symmetry.space_group_name_H-M   'P 1'
#
loop_
_entity.id
_entity.type
_entity.pdbx_description
1 polymer ?
#
loop_
_entity_poly.entity_id
_entity_poly.type
_entity_poly.pdbx_seq_one_letter_code
_entity_poly.pdbx_strand_id
1 'polypeptide(L)'
;MKKTISLIGTLTLVSVGLLTGCNNEKDAAQSTSELSQSHVSTESKKSTTMQTTENSSLASTSTSETSTTSQQSTDHSDATQTTASSVSTNEFPYAVDLSQYGPSLTFYFHGVNVPDAVTIQNTSPLIILIDDSASYEAQVDTIATKEIRIFSANDNGIRTVKVNTQLTFAKGITSNGNPDFSHNLYLFTNKEGGLSLITPNYAGNVSDDQRDVMLEVLQ
;
A
#
# COMPACT_ATOMS: atom_id res chain seq x y z
N MET A 1 40.03 -53.66 -12.90
CA MET A 1 40.20 -54.56 -14.07
C MET A 1 38.85 -55.22 -14.41
N LYS A 2 38.53 -55.34 -15.72
CA LYS A 2 37.35 -55.96 -16.40
C LYS A 2 36.07 -55.07 -16.44
N LYS A 3 35.80 -54.27 -17.51
CA LYS A 3 35.22 -54.53 -18.88
C LYS A 3 33.83 -55.20 -18.83
N THR A 4 32.73 -54.67 -19.39
CA THR A 4 32.34 -54.44 -20.84
C THR A 4 31.02 -53.60 -20.91
N ILE A 5 30.84 -52.53 -21.72
CA ILE A 5 30.35 -52.36 -23.13
C ILE A 5 28.88 -52.75 -23.43
N SER A 6 28.21 -51.88 -24.23
CA SER A 6 27.02 -52.04 -25.13
C SER A 6 25.64 -51.62 -24.58
N LEU A 7 24.70 -51.00 -25.30
CA LEU A 7 24.58 -50.51 -26.69
C LEU A 7 23.22 -49.74 -26.82
N ILE A 8 23.18 -48.69 -27.66
CA ILE A 8 22.10 -48.21 -28.57
C ILE A 8 20.62 -48.17 -28.14
N GLY A 9 19.99 -47.02 -28.42
CA GLY A 9 18.59 -46.88 -28.85
C GLY A 9 18.01 -45.51 -28.43
N THR A 10 17.33 -44.70 -29.25
CA THR A 10 16.97 -44.76 -30.67
C THR A 10 16.44 -43.36 -31.02
N LEU A 11 16.79 -42.88 -32.20
CA LEU A 11 16.31 -41.64 -32.81
C LEU A 11 14.90 -41.86 -33.38
N THR A 12 13.93 -41.03 -33.00
CA THR A 12 12.58 -40.99 -33.62
C THR A 12 12.20 -39.53 -33.89
N LEU A 13 12.49 -39.01 -35.10
CA LEU A 13 11.63 -38.95 -36.30
C LEU A 13 10.46 -37.96 -36.18
N VAL A 14 10.75 -36.73 -36.58
CA VAL A 14 9.80 -35.68 -36.95
C VAL A 14 8.97 -36.17 -38.14
N SER A 15 7.64 -36.11 -38.01
CA SER A 15 6.72 -36.30 -39.13
C SER A 15 5.70 -35.17 -39.15
N VAL A 16 5.85 -34.32 -40.15
CA VAL A 16 4.93 -33.22 -40.50
C VAL A 16 3.81 -33.83 -41.34
N GLY A 17 2.57 -33.73 -40.87
CA GLY A 17 1.38 -34.22 -41.59
C GLY A 17 0.61 -33.07 -42.21
N LEU A 18 0.47 -33.10 -43.54
CA LEU A 18 -0.29 -32.18 -44.37
C LEU A 18 -1.81 -32.36 -44.21
N LEU A 19 -2.51 -31.26 -44.47
CA LEU A 19 -3.95 -31.03 -44.53
C LEU A 19 -4.69 -31.88 -45.60
N THR A 20 -5.92 -32.28 -45.28
CA THR A 20 -7.14 -32.49 -46.11
C THR A 20 -8.10 -33.42 -45.32
N GLY A 21 -9.41 -33.25 -45.17
CA GLY A 21 -10.40 -32.28 -45.61
C GLY A 21 -11.81 -32.66 -45.09
N CYS A 22 -12.72 -31.68 -45.13
CA CYS A 22 -14.17 -31.72 -45.37
C CYS A 22 -15.19 -32.41 -44.41
N ASN A 23 -16.09 -31.53 -43.93
CA ASN A 23 -17.54 -31.64 -43.72
C ASN A 23 -18.09 -32.13 -42.37
N ASN A 24 -18.71 -31.20 -41.63
CA ASN A 24 -20.17 -31.17 -41.50
C ASN A 24 -20.66 -29.73 -41.24
N GLU A 25 -21.72 -29.35 -41.95
CA GLU A 25 -22.54 -28.15 -41.74
C GLU A 25 -22.92 -27.98 -40.27
N LYS A 26 -22.89 -26.73 -39.75
CA LYS A 26 -24.11 -25.96 -39.39
C LYS A 26 -23.78 -24.65 -38.67
N ASP A 27 -24.35 -23.58 -39.20
CA ASP A 27 -24.73 -22.28 -38.59
C ASP A 27 -23.73 -21.47 -37.74
N ALA A 28 -23.31 -20.33 -38.29
CA ALA A 28 -23.76 -18.98 -37.88
C ALA A 28 -22.65 -17.91 -37.90
N ALA A 29 -23.05 -16.75 -38.43
CA ALA A 29 -22.46 -15.41 -38.26
C ALA A 29 -21.13 -15.11 -38.97
N GLN A 30 -21.26 -14.71 -40.24
CA GLN A 30 -20.29 -13.92 -40.99
C GLN A 30 -20.26 -12.49 -40.44
N SER A 31 -19.09 -12.02 -40.04
CA SER A 31 -18.82 -10.65 -39.62
C SER A 31 -17.84 -10.03 -40.63
N THR A 32 -18.30 -9.10 -41.45
CA THR A 32 -17.47 -8.08 -42.12
C THR A 32 -18.34 -6.95 -42.69
N SER A 33 -18.08 -5.72 -42.26
CA SER A 33 -18.21 -4.47 -43.04
C SER A 33 -17.43 -3.41 -42.26
N GLU A 34 -16.27 -2.98 -42.76
CA GLU A 34 -16.07 -1.92 -43.78
C GLU A 34 -16.48 -0.53 -43.28
N LEU A 35 -15.49 0.35 -43.38
CA LEU A 35 -15.40 1.75 -42.99
C LEU A 35 -16.23 2.63 -43.94
N SER A 36 -16.99 3.61 -43.43
CA SER A 36 -17.13 4.92 -44.09
C SER A 36 -17.81 5.97 -43.19
N GLN A 37 -17.28 7.19 -43.34
CA GLN A 37 -17.70 8.46 -42.75
C GLN A 37 -19.17 8.79 -43.09
N SER A 38 -19.90 9.48 -42.21
CA SER A 38 -20.01 10.94 -42.26
C SER A 38 -21.28 11.57 -41.65
N HIS A 39 -21.12 12.82 -41.17
CA HIS A 39 -22.07 13.94 -40.97
C HIS A 39 -23.14 13.92 -39.85
N VAL A 40 -22.90 14.79 -38.85
CA VAL A 40 -23.75 15.90 -38.34
C VAL A 40 -25.27 15.66 -38.18
N SER A 41 -25.76 15.72 -36.93
CA SER A 41 -26.73 16.75 -36.50
C SER A 41 -26.84 16.84 -34.97
N THR A 42 -26.80 18.09 -34.53
CA THR A 42 -27.17 18.69 -33.24
C THR A 42 -28.57 18.30 -32.75
N GLU A 43 -28.74 18.07 -31.44
CA GLU A 43 -29.78 18.76 -30.66
C GLU A 43 -29.55 18.70 -29.15
N SER A 44 -29.79 19.85 -28.52
CA SER A 44 -29.59 20.17 -27.10
C SER A 44 -30.84 19.88 -26.27
N LYS A 45 -30.68 19.39 -25.03
CA LYS A 45 -31.62 19.61 -23.90
C LYS A 45 -30.79 19.69 -22.61
N LYS A 46 -30.40 20.89 -22.16
CA LYS A 46 -31.10 21.78 -21.20
C LYS A 46 -31.36 21.16 -19.82
N SER A 47 -30.45 21.49 -18.89
CA SER A 47 -30.63 22.03 -17.53
C SER A 47 -31.70 21.45 -16.58
N THR A 48 -31.24 21.02 -15.39
CA THR A 48 -31.86 21.43 -14.11
C THR A 48 -30.79 21.78 -13.08
N THR A 49 -30.64 23.08 -12.87
CA THR A 49 -30.06 23.74 -11.70
C THR A 49 -30.99 23.57 -10.49
N MET A 50 -30.43 23.31 -9.31
CA MET A 50 -31.07 23.61 -8.02
C MET A 50 -30.12 24.52 -7.24
N GLN A 51 -30.53 25.78 -7.08
CA GLN A 51 -29.96 26.78 -6.20
C GLN A 51 -30.49 26.59 -4.77
N THR A 52 -29.59 26.80 -3.79
CA THR A 52 -29.69 27.67 -2.58
C THR A 52 -30.95 27.49 -1.69
N THR A 53 -30.84 27.41 -0.35
CA THR A 53 -30.66 28.57 0.55
C THR A 53 -30.74 28.15 2.03
N GLU A 54 -29.78 28.63 2.85
CA GLU A 54 -29.79 29.03 4.29
C GLU A 54 -30.26 27.99 5.36
N ASN A 55 -29.90 28.03 6.64
CA ASN A 55 -29.42 29.08 7.54
C ASN A 55 -28.87 28.47 8.85
N SER A 56 -28.18 29.32 9.64
CA SER A 56 -28.17 29.35 11.11
C SER A 56 -27.14 28.49 11.90
N SER A 57 -26.06 29.18 12.24
CA SER A 57 -25.52 29.41 13.60
C SER A 57 -26.16 28.69 14.79
N LEU A 58 -25.29 28.20 15.70
CA LEU A 58 -25.29 28.34 17.18
C LEU A 58 -24.11 27.49 17.70
N ALA A 59 -22.93 28.06 18.00
CA ALA A 59 -22.58 28.72 19.26
C ALA A 59 -23.08 27.96 20.51
N SER A 60 -22.16 27.27 21.21
CA SER A 60 -22.17 27.19 22.68
C SER A 60 -20.79 26.84 23.20
N THR A 61 -20.20 27.88 23.78
CA THR A 61 -19.12 27.95 24.75
C THR A 61 -19.44 27.13 25.99
N SER A 62 -18.46 26.41 26.52
CA SER A 62 -18.41 26.03 27.95
C SER A 62 -17.00 26.28 28.47
N THR A 63 -16.89 27.37 29.22
CA THR A 63 -15.78 27.79 30.08
C THR A 63 -15.80 27.06 31.43
N SER A 64 -14.64 27.10 32.10
CA SER A 64 -14.40 26.92 33.55
C SER A 64 -14.29 25.46 34.04
N GLU A 65 -13.38 25.07 34.94
CA GLU A 65 -12.59 25.86 35.90
C GLU A 65 -11.37 25.08 36.44
N THR A 66 -10.37 25.87 36.83
CA THR A 66 -9.14 25.52 37.55
C THR A 66 -9.39 24.97 38.95
N SER A 67 -8.53 24.08 39.43
CA SER A 67 -8.27 23.90 40.87
C SER A 67 -6.80 23.58 41.11
N THR A 68 -6.11 24.57 41.67
CA THR A 68 -4.79 24.49 42.30
C THR A 68 -4.91 23.93 43.72
N THR A 69 -3.94 23.12 44.18
CA THR A 69 -3.36 23.20 45.54
C THR A 69 -1.99 22.51 45.55
N SER A 70 -1.03 23.14 46.23
CA SER A 70 0.40 22.83 46.30
C SER A 70 0.80 22.16 47.63
N GLN A 71 2.10 21.80 47.71
CA GLN A 71 2.96 21.53 48.90
C GLN A 71 3.09 20.05 49.32
N GLN A 72 4.23 19.52 49.80
CA GLN A 72 5.65 19.90 49.85
C GLN A 72 6.41 18.68 50.46
N SER A 73 7.57 18.35 49.87
CA SER A 73 8.80 17.64 50.34
C SER A 73 8.79 16.52 51.40
N THR A 74 9.54 15.44 51.13
CA THR A 74 10.80 15.09 51.85
C THR A 74 11.71 14.19 51.01
N ASP A 75 13.01 14.42 51.20
CA ASP A 75 14.23 13.83 50.60
C ASP A 75 14.48 12.36 51.02
N HIS A 76 14.98 11.54 50.08
CA HIS A 76 15.92 10.43 50.38
C HIS A 76 16.56 9.84 49.09
N SER A 77 17.88 10.10 48.98
CA SER A 77 18.99 9.21 48.59
C SER A 77 18.82 8.13 47.49
N ASP A 78 19.51 8.41 46.39
CA ASP A 78 20.43 7.53 45.63
C ASP A 78 20.09 6.03 45.47
N ALA A 79 19.58 5.69 44.29
CA ALA A 79 19.83 4.40 43.65
C ALA A 79 19.77 4.59 42.12
N THR A 80 20.90 4.37 41.47
CA THR A 80 21.04 4.28 40.01
C THR A 80 20.14 3.16 39.48
N GLN A 81 18.99 3.53 38.96
CA GLN A 81 18.18 2.68 38.11
C GLN A 81 17.96 3.45 36.82
N THR A 82 18.66 3.04 35.75
CA THR A 82 18.32 3.41 34.38
C THR A 82 16.96 2.78 34.09
N THR A 83 15.92 3.46 34.57
CA THR A 83 14.54 3.18 34.24
C THR A 83 14.40 3.56 32.79
N ALA A 84 14.07 2.58 31.94
CA ALA A 84 13.67 2.80 30.57
C ALA A 84 12.66 3.96 30.56
N SER A 85 13.02 5.07 29.91
CA SER A 85 12.14 6.22 29.75
C SER A 85 10.88 5.75 29.05
N SER A 86 9.81 5.57 29.81
CA SER A 86 8.46 5.56 29.29
C SER A 86 8.27 6.89 28.55
N VAL A 87 8.20 6.82 27.22
CA VAL A 87 7.95 7.97 26.34
C VAL A 87 6.74 8.72 26.90
N SER A 88 6.96 9.97 27.27
CA SER A 88 5.90 10.91 27.64
C SER A 88 4.90 11.00 26.48
N THR A 89 3.71 10.46 26.72
CA THR A 89 2.57 10.40 25.81
C THR A 89 2.02 11.79 25.52
N ASN A 90 2.55 12.48 24.50
CA ASN A 90 1.72 13.15 23.48
C ASN A 90 2.48 13.89 22.36
N GLU A 91 3.81 13.76 22.24
CA GLU A 91 4.51 14.51 21.18
C GLU A 91 4.21 13.95 19.77
N PHE A 92 3.97 12.63 19.67
CA PHE A 92 3.71 11.93 18.41
C PHE A 92 2.46 11.03 18.54
N PRO A 93 1.25 11.61 18.56
CA PRO A 93 0.01 10.88 18.88
C PRO A 93 -0.40 9.82 17.85
N TYR A 94 0.20 9.84 16.65
CA TYR A 94 -0.05 8.86 15.58
C TYR A 94 1.13 7.90 15.39
N ALA A 95 2.03 7.79 16.37
CA ALA A 95 3.16 6.87 16.30
C ALA A 95 2.67 5.43 16.53
N VAL A 96 3.07 4.54 15.63
CA VAL A 96 2.89 3.09 15.74
C VAL A 96 4.10 2.50 16.45
N ASP A 97 3.84 1.81 17.55
CA ASP A 97 4.84 1.04 18.28
C ASP A 97 4.85 -0.41 17.77
N LEU A 98 5.88 -0.74 16.98
CA LEU A 98 6.06 -2.07 16.38
C LEU A 98 6.28 -3.18 17.42
N SER A 99 6.67 -2.86 18.66
CA SER A 99 6.86 -3.86 19.71
C SER A 99 5.55 -4.49 20.20
N GLN A 100 4.40 -3.85 19.92
CA GLN A 100 3.07 -4.36 20.24
C GLN A 100 2.57 -5.40 19.22
N TYR A 101 3.31 -5.60 18.13
CA TYR A 101 2.97 -6.51 17.06
C TYR A 101 3.91 -7.74 17.04
N GLY A 102 3.49 -8.77 16.31
CA GLY A 102 4.31 -9.98 16.12
C GLY A 102 5.62 -9.71 15.38
N PRO A 103 6.48 -10.74 15.25
CA PRO A 103 7.79 -10.60 14.60
C PRO A 103 7.71 -10.27 13.11
N SER A 104 6.53 -10.42 12.50
CA SER A 104 6.28 -10.16 11.09
C SER A 104 4.90 -9.53 10.91
N LEU A 105 4.83 -8.54 10.03
CA LEU A 105 3.61 -7.88 9.57
C LEU A 105 3.55 -8.00 8.05
N THR A 106 2.53 -8.63 7.51
CA THR A 106 2.37 -8.80 6.05
C THR A 106 1.15 -8.01 5.60
N PHE A 107 1.30 -7.18 4.58
CA PHE A 107 0.27 -6.34 4.00
C PHE A 107 0.01 -6.79 2.57
N TYR A 108 -1.25 -7.03 2.23
CA TYR A 108 -1.65 -7.58 0.93
C TYR A 108 -2.24 -6.51 0.04
N PHE A 109 -1.74 -6.44 -1.19
CA PHE A 109 -2.28 -5.53 -2.18
C PHE A 109 -3.38 -6.21 -2.98
N HIS A 110 -4.25 -5.39 -3.54
CA HIS A 110 -5.26 -5.82 -4.49
C HIS A 110 -5.17 -4.95 -5.73
N GLY A 111 -4.95 -5.56 -6.88
CA GLY A 111 -4.89 -4.84 -8.14
C GLY A 111 -3.97 -5.48 -9.17
N VAL A 112 -3.69 -4.71 -10.22
CA VAL A 112 -2.72 -5.06 -11.27
C VAL A 112 -1.54 -4.10 -11.18
N ASN A 113 -0.34 -4.57 -11.56
CA ASN A 113 0.91 -3.79 -11.52
C ASN A 113 1.28 -3.26 -10.11
N VAL A 114 0.80 -3.95 -9.08
CA VAL A 114 1.20 -3.76 -7.69
C VAL A 114 1.89 -5.05 -7.24
N PRO A 115 2.77 -5.00 -6.22
CA PRO A 115 3.25 -6.22 -5.60
C PRO A 115 2.07 -7.03 -5.03
N ASP A 116 2.21 -8.33 -4.86
CA ASP A 116 1.25 -9.17 -4.13
C ASP A 116 1.23 -8.80 -2.63
N ALA A 117 2.41 -8.62 -2.03
CA ALA A 117 2.54 -8.31 -0.61
C ALA A 117 3.82 -7.56 -0.25
N VAL A 118 3.72 -6.78 0.84
CA VAL A 118 4.88 -6.23 1.57
C VAL A 118 4.91 -6.84 2.96
N THR A 119 6.05 -7.44 3.33
CA THR A 119 6.27 -7.97 4.68
C THR A 119 7.34 -7.19 5.41
N ILE A 120 7.02 -6.73 6.63
CA ILE A 120 7.95 -6.09 7.56
C ILE A 120 8.33 -7.11 8.63
N GLN A 121 9.60 -7.46 8.72
CA GLN A 121 10.14 -8.28 9.80
C GLN A 121 10.76 -7.36 10.86
N ASN A 122 10.23 -7.45 12.09
CA ASN A 122 10.67 -6.66 13.23
C ASN A 122 11.93 -7.27 13.88
N THR A 123 13.01 -7.32 13.09
CA THR A 123 14.33 -7.80 13.49
C THR A 123 15.30 -6.63 13.67
N SER A 124 16.55 -6.92 14.06
CA SER A 124 17.63 -5.94 14.08
C SER A 124 18.75 -6.41 13.14
N PRO A 125 18.90 -5.82 11.94
CA PRO A 125 18.14 -4.68 11.38
C PRO A 125 16.69 -5.04 10.98
N LEU A 126 15.82 -4.04 10.81
CA LEU A 126 14.46 -4.21 10.26
C LEU A 126 14.57 -4.64 8.81
N ILE A 127 13.81 -5.66 8.40
CA ILE A 127 13.79 -6.14 7.01
C ILE A 127 12.43 -5.88 6.37
N ILE A 128 12.42 -5.34 5.15
CA ILE A 128 11.23 -5.23 4.29
C ILE A 128 11.38 -6.19 3.12
N LEU A 129 10.37 -7.02 2.88
CA LEU A 129 10.28 -7.95 1.75
C LEU A 129 9.13 -7.54 0.84
N ILE A 130 9.33 -7.67 -0.47
CA ILE A 130 8.34 -7.35 -1.51
C ILE A 130 8.23 -8.56 -2.44
N ASP A 131 7.08 -9.23 -2.44
CA ASP A 131 6.74 -10.41 -3.27
C ASP A 131 7.78 -11.54 -3.25
N ASP A 132 8.53 -11.68 -2.15
CA ASP A 132 9.71 -12.55 -2.03
C ASP A 132 10.83 -12.29 -3.07
N SER A 133 10.68 -11.29 -3.93
CA SER A 133 11.57 -10.96 -5.05
C SER A 133 12.63 -9.93 -4.68
N ALA A 134 12.32 -9.05 -3.72
CA ALA A 134 13.21 -8.03 -3.23
C ALA A 134 13.17 -7.95 -1.71
N SER A 135 14.33 -7.65 -1.13
CA SER A 135 14.46 -7.45 0.31
C SER A 135 15.45 -6.34 0.62
N TYR A 136 15.16 -5.60 1.69
CA TYR A 136 15.91 -4.42 2.09
C TYR A 136 16.05 -4.35 3.60
N GLU A 137 17.23 -3.93 4.06
CA GLU A 137 17.37 -3.35 5.38
C GLU A 137 16.68 -1.99 5.39
N ALA A 138 15.91 -1.71 6.44
CA ALA A 138 15.20 -0.46 6.63
C ALA A 138 15.38 0.07 8.05
N GLN A 139 15.02 1.33 8.23
CA GLN A 139 14.97 2.00 9.53
C GLN A 139 13.54 2.41 9.84
N VAL A 140 13.19 2.39 11.12
CA VAL A 140 11.94 2.94 11.63
C VAL A 140 12.23 4.25 12.37
N ASP A 141 11.60 5.32 11.92
CA ASP A 141 11.77 6.65 12.47
C ASP A 141 10.43 7.20 12.97
N THR A 142 10.45 7.80 14.17
CA THR A 142 9.34 8.65 14.62
C THR A 142 9.59 10.07 14.12
N ILE A 143 8.68 10.58 13.30
CA ILE A 143 8.76 11.90 12.66
C ILE A 143 7.67 12.84 13.18
N ALA A 144 7.85 14.15 12.97
CA ALA A 144 6.78 15.13 13.15
C ALA A 144 5.53 14.73 12.36
N THR A 145 4.34 15.07 12.88
CA THR A 145 3.08 14.65 12.27
C THR A 145 2.99 15.12 10.83
N LYS A 146 2.87 14.16 9.92
CA LYS A 146 2.74 14.39 8.49
C LYS A 146 1.34 14.01 8.04
N GLU A 147 0.74 14.86 7.22
CA GLU A 147 -0.51 14.55 6.52
C GLU A 147 -0.20 13.93 5.15
N ILE A 148 -0.87 12.83 4.83
CA ILE A 148 -0.68 12.09 3.57
C ILE A 148 -2.05 11.82 2.96
N ARG A 149 -2.21 12.14 1.67
CA ARG A 149 -3.39 11.71 0.90
C ARG A 149 -3.22 10.26 0.48
N ILE A 150 -4.23 9.45 0.69
CA ILE A 150 -4.22 8.02 0.35
C ILE A 150 -5.47 7.64 -0.44
N PHE A 151 -5.32 6.68 -1.35
CA PHE A 151 -6.43 5.85 -1.81
C PHE A 151 -6.74 4.84 -0.72
N SER A 152 -7.98 4.88 -0.26
CA SER A 152 -8.49 4.01 0.80
C SER A 152 -8.54 2.57 0.34
N ALA A 153 -8.05 1.63 1.16
CA ALA A 153 -8.06 0.21 0.80
C ALA A 153 -9.47 -0.37 0.61
N ASN A 154 -10.47 0.18 1.33
CA ASN A 154 -11.83 -0.36 1.35
C ASN A 154 -12.69 0.06 0.14
N ASP A 155 -12.55 1.30 -0.33
CA ASP A 155 -13.44 1.91 -1.33
C ASP A 155 -12.70 2.69 -2.42
N ASN A 156 -11.37 2.72 -2.40
CA ASN A 156 -10.52 3.54 -3.27
C ASN A 156 -10.83 5.05 -3.20
N GLY A 157 -11.58 5.51 -2.20
CA GLY A 157 -11.82 6.93 -1.97
C GLY A 157 -10.54 7.63 -1.53
N ILE A 158 -10.33 8.86 -1.99
CA ILE A 158 -9.16 9.66 -1.56
C ILE A 158 -9.48 10.30 -0.21
N ARG A 159 -8.61 10.09 0.78
CA ARG A 159 -8.69 10.75 2.10
C ARG A 159 -7.32 11.13 2.63
N THR A 160 -7.29 12.04 3.59
CA THR A 160 -6.05 12.47 4.26
C THR A 160 -5.91 11.77 5.61
N VAL A 161 -4.74 11.22 5.90
CA VAL A 161 -4.40 10.59 7.18
C VAL A 161 -3.18 11.26 7.81
N LYS A 162 -3.07 11.16 9.14
CA LYS A 162 -1.95 11.68 9.92
C LYS A 162 -1.06 10.52 10.36
N VAL A 163 0.24 10.68 10.18
CA VAL A 163 1.23 9.66 10.52
C VAL A 163 2.39 10.25 11.31
N ASN A 164 2.97 9.43 12.19
CA ASN A 164 4.24 9.73 12.85
C ASN A 164 5.30 8.63 12.67
N THR A 165 4.96 7.47 12.12
CA THR A 165 5.92 6.38 11.90
C THR A 165 6.27 6.26 10.42
N GLN A 166 7.55 6.47 10.10
CA GLN A 166 8.11 6.31 8.76
C GLN A 166 9.05 5.11 8.71
N LEU A 167 9.01 4.37 7.61
CA LEU A 167 9.99 3.35 7.25
C LEU A 167 10.84 3.87 6.11
N THR A 168 12.15 3.91 6.33
CA THR A 168 13.13 4.42 5.36
C THR A 168 14.01 3.26 4.90
N PHE A 169 14.08 3.01 3.59
CA PHE A 169 14.96 2.00 3.02
C PHE A 169 16.43 2.42 3.18
N ALA A 170 17.26 1.55 3.76
CA ALA A 170 18.66 1.83 4.04
C ALA A 170 19.60 1.12 3.06
N LYS A 171 19.38 -0.18 2.81
CA LYS A 171 20.26 -0.99 1.96
C LYS A 171 19.49 -2.13 1.30
N GLY A 172 19.64 -2.29 -0.01
CA GLY A 172 19.15 -3.47 -0.72
C GLY A 172 19.96 -4.71 -0.36
N ILE A 173 19.25 -5.80 -0.01
CA ILE A 173 19.82 -7.12 0.22
C ILE A 173 19.65 -7.95 -1.06
N THR A 174 18.41 -8.09 -1.51
CA THR A 174 18.05 -8.70 -2.80
C THR A 174 17.28 -7.65 -3.60
N SER A 175 17.71 -7.40 -4.84
CA SER A 175 17.05 -6.44 -5.72
C SER A 175 16.27 -7.17 -6.80
N ASN A 176 15.04 -6.72 -7.05
CA ASN A 176 14.25 -7.12 -8.23
C ASN A 176 14.51 -6.18 -9.43
N GLY A 177 15.45 -5.25 -9.32
CA GLY A 177 15.78 -4.29 -10.38
C GLY A 177 14.77 -3.16 -10.55
N ASN A 178 13.72 -3.08 -9.72
CA ASN A 178 12.74 -2.01 -9.77
C ASN A 178 13.03 -0.97 -8.66
N PRO A 179 13.54 0.23 -9.02
CA PRO A 179 13.88 1.27 -8.05
C PRO A 179 12.66 1.91 -7.38
N ASP A 180 11.47 1.80 -8.00
CA ASP A 180 10.25 2.48 -7.56
C ASP A 180 9.75 1.96 -6.20
N PHE A 181 10.23 0.79 -5.78
CA PHE A 181 9.90 0.17 -4.50
C PHE A 181 10.64 0.74 -3.28
N SER A 182 11.65 1.61 -3.48
CA SER A 182 12.53 2.08 -2.40
C SER A 182 12.16 3.44 -1.78
N HIS A 183 10.94 3.93 -2.05
CA HIS A 183 10.43 5.15 -1.43
C HIS A 183 9.95 4.91 0.01
N ASN A 184 9.94 5.97 0.83
CA ASN A 184 9.48 5.86 2.22
C ASN A 184 8.07 5.28 2.33
N LEU A 185 7.89 4.38 3.29
CA LEU A 185 6.59 3.86 3.69
C LEU A 185 6.17 4.48 5.02
N TYR A 186 4.89 4.38 5.36
CA TYR A 186 4.38 4.88 6.63
C TYR A 186 3.44 3.89 7.28
N LEU A 187 3.47 3.81 8.61
CA LEU A 187 2.55 3.01 9.39
C LEU A 187 1.58 3.92 10.14
N PHE A 188 0.32 3.52 10.21
CA PHE A 188 -0.69 4.22 11.00
C PHE A 188 -1.81 3.27 11.43
N THR A 189 -2.50 3.63 12.50
CA THR A 189 -3.75 2.96 12.91
C THR A 189 -4.92 3.54 12.12
N ASN A 190 -5.63 2.71 11.38
CA ASN A 190 -6.78 3.12 10.58
C ASN A 190 -8.02 3.38 11.44
N LYS A 191 -9.11 3.85 10.82
CA LYS A 191 -10.35 4.21 11.52
C LYS A 191 -11.05 3.00 12.16
N GLU A 192 -10.78 1.79 11.66
CA GLU A 192 -11.25 0.52 12.20
C GLU A 192 -10.39 0.02 13.37
N GLY A 193 -9.31 0.72 13.73
CA GLY A 193 -8.37 0.34 14.79
C GLY A 193 -7.31 -0.67 14.36
N GLY A 194 -7.31 -1.08 13.08
CA GLY A 194 -6.30 -1.96 12.50
C GLY A 194 -5.03 -1.22 12.11
N LEU A 195 -3.94 -1.96 11.91
CA LEU A 195 -2.71 -1.42 11.37
C LEU A 195 -2.81 -1.32 9.84
N SER A 196 -2.33 -0.22 9.26
CA SER A 196 -2.27 -0.04 7.82
C SER A 196 -0.92 0.49 7.39
N LEU A 197 -0.50 0.07 6.20
CA LEU A 197 0.73 0.49 5.56
C LEU A 197 0.39 1.46 4.43
N ILE A 198 1.09 2.59 4.39
CA ILE A 198 1.03 3.55 3.29
C ILE A 198 2.23 3.32 2.39
N THR A 199 1.98 3.11 1.10
CA THR A 199 3.01 2.86 0.09
C THR A 199 2.85 3.79 -1.11
N PRO A 200 3.91 4.02 -1.92
CA PRO A 200 3.75 4.69 -3.20
C PRO A 200 2.69 4.02 -4.07
N ASN A 201 2.11 4.79 -4.98
CA ASN A 201 1.22 4.22 -5.99
C ASN A 201 2.03 3.55 -7.11
N TYR A 202 2.21 2.24 -6.99
CA TYR A 202 2.94 1.44 -7.98
C TYR A 202 2.19 1.24 -9.30
N ALA A 203 0.85 1.35 -9.30
CA ALA A 203 0.05 1.11 -10.50
C ALA A 203 0.24 2.18 -11.58
N GLY A 204 0.78 3.36 -11.22
CA GLY A 204 1.19 4.41 -12.17
C GLY A 204 0.06 5.15 -12.90
N ASN A 205 -1.19 4.69 -12.78
CA ASN A 205 -2.35 5.16 -13.55
C ASN A 205 -3.24 6.15 -12.77
N VAL A 206 -2.69 7.26 -12.27
CA VAL A 206 -3.46 8.33 -11.60
C VAL A 206 -3.51 9.62 -12.42
N SER A 207 -4.50 10.47 -12.21
CA SER A 207 -4.50 11.81 -12.83
C SER A 207 -3.40 12.71 -12.26
N ASP A 208 -3.09 13.82 -12.95
CA ASP A 208 -2.01 14.73 -12.55
C ASP A 208 -2.22 15.32 -11.15
N ASP A 209 -3.47 15.58 -10.77
CA ASP A 209 -3.87 16.09 -9.45
C ASP A 209 -3.84 15.02 -8.35
N GLN A 210 -3.50 13.77 -8.70
CA GLN A 210 -3.47 12.62 -7.78
C GLN A 210 -2.06 12.01 -7.65
N ARG A 211 -1.04 12.66 -8.21
CA ARG A 211 0.35 12.15 -8.23
C ARG A 211 0.99 12.03 -6.85
N ASP A 212 0.51 12.78 -5.86
CA ASP A 212 0.92 12.72 -4.45
C ASP A 212 0.07 11.73 -3.62
N VAL A 213 -0.96 11.12 -4.18
CA VAL A 213 -1.83 10.19 -3.46
C VAL A 213 -1.16 8.82 -3.39
N MET A 214 -0.91 8.38 -2.16
CA MET A 214 -0.32 7.07 -1.84
C MET A 214 -1.39 5.97 -1.72
N LEU A 215 -0.99 4.72 -1.62
CA LEU A 215 -1.89 3.57 -1.42
C LEU A 215 -1.94 3.17 0.05
N GLU A 216 -3.14 3.00 0.60
CA GLU A 216 -3.34 2.26 1.84
C GLU A 216 -3.40 0.76 1.55
N VAL A 217 -2.70 -0.01 2.37
CA VAL A 217 -2.63 -1.47 2.28
C VAL A 217 -2.93 -2.04 3.67
N LEU A 218 -3.82 -3.02 3.72
CA LEU A 218 -4.26 -3.66 4.96
C LEU A 218 -3.43 -4.92 5.24
N GLN A 219 -3.35 -5.27 6.51
CA GLN A 219 -2.74 -6.52 6.99
C GLN A 219 -3.63 -7.73 6.66
#